data_AF-A0A661XR28-F1
#
_entry.id   AF-A0A661XR28-F1
#
_cell.length_a   1.000
_cell.length_b   1.000
_cell.length_c   1.000
_cell.angle_alpha   90.00
_cell.angle_beta   90.00
_cell.angle_gamma   90.00
#
_symmetry.space_group_name_H-M   'P 1'
#
loop_
_entity.id
_entity.type
_entity.pdbx_description
1 polymer ?
#
loop_
_entity_poly.entity_id
_entity_poly.type
_entity_poly.pdbx_seq_one_letter_code
_entity_poly.pdbx_strand_id
1 'polypeptide(L)'
;MRLLYLIGFLVFGFLAQDNFHDNYIEHKVSQSEGVIVMVKVIGIPNLCGRRNNRILVEFEDRNYSILISSNQCATNTFTVGRTTKLMYVKRFDHMFVEKINSVSYILSFLFFLLPIAFLIMLLKPIKGKP
;
A
#
# COMPACT_ATOMS: atom_id res chain seq x y z
N MET A 1 -38.06 -18.81 -3.70
CA MET A 1 -36.98 -19.26 -2.79
C MET A 1 -35.60 -18.86 -3.28
N ARG A 2 -35.07 -19.38 -4.40
CA ARG A 2 -33.70 -19.04 -4.87
C ARG A 2 -33.45 -17.55 -5.12
N LEU A 3 -34.43 -16.82 -5.67
CA LEU A 3 -34.35 -15.37 -5.87
C LEU A 3 -34.17 -14.61 -4.54
N LEU A 4 -34.82 -15.05 -3.46
CA LEU A 4 -34.67 -14.43 -2.13
C LEU A 4 -33.27 -14.64 -1.56
N TYR A 5 -32.68 -15.83 -1.76
CA TYR A 5 -31.31 -16.10 -1.35
C TYR A 5 -30.27 -15.32 -2.17
N LEU A 6 -30.54 -15.09 -3.46
CA LEU A 6 -29.69 -14.24 -4.30
C LEU A 6 -29.71 -12.77 -3.85
N ILE A 7 -30.91 -12.24 -3.58
CA ILE A 7 -31.07 -10.88 -3.05
C ILE A 7 -30.38 -10.76 -1.69
N GLY A 8 -30.56 -11.74 -0.80
CA GLY A 8 -29.86 -11.79 0.48
C GLY A 8 -28.35 -11.78 0.32
N PHE A 9 -27.80 -12.63 -0.55
CA PHE A 9 -26.36 -12.65 -0.84
C PHE A 9 -25.82 -11.29 -1.28
N LEU A 10 -26.50 -10.63 -2.22
CA LEU A 10 -26.08 -9.33 -2.74
C LEU A 10 -26.16 -8.23 -1.68
N VAL A 11 -27.26 -8.16 -0.92
CA VAL A 11 -27.45 -7.13 0.11
C VAL A 11 -26.48 -7.30 1.27
N PHE A 12 -26.35 -8.51 1.81
CA PHE A 12 -25.41 -8.75 2.91
C PHE A 12 -23.95 -8.66 2.46
N GLY A 13 -23.64 -9.04 1.22
CA GLY A 13 -22.31 -8.86 0.64
C GLY A 13 -21.94 -7.37 0.51
N PHE A 14 -22.89 -6.54 0.06
CA PHE A 14 -22.70 -5.09 -0.01
C PHE A 14 -22.49 -4.47 1.38
N LEU A 15 -23.34 -4.82 2.36
CA LEU A 15 -23.20 -4.33 3.74
C LEU A 15 -21.89 -4.78 4.41
N ALA A 16 -21.40 -5.98 4.08
CA ALA A 16 -20.10 -6.46 4.53
C ALA A 16 -18.98 -5.56 3.97
N GLN A 17 -18.98 -5.32 2.66
CA GLN A 17 -17.98 -4.49 2.00
C GLN A 17 -17.95 -3.06 2.58
N ASP A 18 -19.11 -2.46 2.79
CA ASP A 18 -19.25 -1.11 3.34
C ASP A 18 -18.69 -1.01 4.78
N ASN A 19 -19.08 -1.95 5.64
CA ASN A 19 -18.59 -2.02 7.02
C ASN A 19 -17.07 -2.28 7.07
N PHE A 20 -16.53 -3.12 6.17
CA PHE A 20 -15.09 -3.30 6.08
C PHE A 20 -14.38 -2.05 5.57
N HIS A 21 -14.94 -1.31 4.62
CA HIS A 21 -14.34 -0.07 4.11
C HIS A 21 -14.17 0.98 5.21
N ASP A 22 -15.20 1.18 6.04
CA ASP A 22 -15.20 2.15 7.15
C ASP A 22 -14.37 1.71 8.38
N ASN A 23 -13.96 0.45 8.44
CA ASN A 23 -13.09 -0.06 9.50
C ASN A 23 -11.60 0.21 9.24
N TYR A 24 -11.22 0.67 8.05
CA TYR A 24 -9.85 1.04 7.71
C TYR A 24 -9.73 2.52 7.36
N ILE A 25 -9.63 3.37 8.39
CA ILE A 25 -9.26 4.77 8.17
C ILE A 25 -7.74 4.86 8.18
N GLU A 26 -7.14 4.78 6.98
CA GLU A 26 -5.71 4.94 6.79
C GLU A 26 -5.36 6.44 6.83
N HIS A 27 -4.86 6.92 7.96
CA HIS A 27 -4.31 8.27 8.05
C HIS A 27 -2.88 8.27 7.52
N LYS A 28 -2.70 8.77 6.30
CA LYS A 28 -1.38 9.06 5.72
C LYS A 28 -0.95 10.47 6.12
N VAL A 29 -0.07 10.59 7.10
CA VAL A 29 0.62 11.85 7.34
C VAL A 29 1.89 11.83 6.49
N SER A 30 1.90 12.58 5.39
CA SER A 30 3.14 12.84 4.66
C SER A 30 4.03 13.71 5.55
N GLN A 31 4.99 13.11 6.25
CA GLN A 31 6.06 13.88 6.89
C GLN A 31 6.87 14.57 5.77
N SER A 32 6.68 15.88 5.64
CA SER A 32 7.38 16.73 4.66
C SER A 32 8.76 17.19 5.14
N GLU A 33 9.07 16.99 6.42
CA GLU A 33 10.35 17.35 7.01
C GLU A 33 11.38 16.25 6.78
N GLY A 34 12.12 16.38 5.68
CA GLY A 34 13.26 15.50 5.41
C GLY A 34 14.47 15.82 6.29
N VAL A 35 15.27 14.81 6.60
CA VAL A 35 16.52 14.95 7.36
C VAL A 35 17.69 14.92 6.39
N ILE A 36 18.71 15.76 6.62
CA ILE A 36 19.96 15.70 5.86
C ILE A 36 20.77 14.51 6.37
N VAL A 37 21.08 13.57 5.47
CA VAL A 37 21.83 12.36 5.77
C VAL A 37 23.09 12.27 4.90
N MET A 38 24.11 11.58 5.40
CA MET A 38 25.30 11.23 4.64
C MET A 38 25.07 9.88 3.97
N VAL A 39 25.16 9.82 2.65
CA VAL A 39 24.98 8.59 1.88
C VAL A 39 26.24 8.28 1.08
N LYS A 40 26.53 7.01 0.83
CA LYS A 40 27.68 6.59 0.02
C LYS A 40 27.25 6.42 -1.43
N VAL A 41 27.96 7.04 -2.37
CA VAL A 41 27.68 6.86 -3.80
C VAL A 41 28.30 5.54 -4.25
N ILE A 42 27.47 4.64 -4.78
CA ILE A 42 27.89 3.30 -5.23
C ILE A 42 27.89 3.18 -6.76
N GLY A 43 27.16 4.06 -7.46
CA GLY A 43 27.11 4.06 -8.91
C GLY A 43 26.73 5.42 -9.48
N ILE A 44 27.30 5.75 -10.64
CA ILE A 44 27.00 6.94 -11.42
C ILE A 44 26.66 6.53 -12.85
N PRO A 45 25.85 7.30 -13.59
CA PRO A 45 25.52 6.96 -14.96
C PRO A 45 26.73 7.21 -15.87
N ASN A 46 26.99 6.29 -16.80
CA ASN A 46 28.14 6.38 -17.72
C ASN A 46 28.02 7.53 -18.75
N LEU A 47 26.81 8.04 -18.99
CA LEU A 47 26.53 9.07 -20.00
C LEU A 47 25.56 10.11 -19.43
N CYS A 48 26.00 11.37 -19.35
CA CYS A 48 25.27 12.48 -18.73
C CYS A 48 24.23 13.19 -19.61
N GLY A 49 23.93 12.65 -20.80
CA GLY A 49 23.08 13.31 -21.80
C GLY A 49 21.58 12.99 -21.74
N ARG A 50 21.13 12.10 -20.84
CA ARG A 50 19.73 11.65 -20.80
C ARG A 50 18.90 12.47 -19.80
N ARG A 51 17.60 12.68 -20.08
CA ARG A 51 16.65 13.36 -19.16
C ARG A 51 16.49 12.68 -17.79
N ASN A 52 17.06 11.48 -17.61
CA ASN A 52 16.93 10.65 -16.41
C ASN A 52 18.29 10.21 -15.85
N ASN A 53 19.23 11.13 -15.68
CA ASN A 53 20.51 10.81 -15.04
C ASN A 53 20.26 10.40 -13.57
N ARG A 54 20.62 9.16 -13.21
CA ARG A 54 20.38 8.61 -11.88
C ARG A 54 21.68 8.14 -11.26
N ILE A 55 21.92 8.53 -10.02
CA ILE A 55 22.98 7.97 -9.19
C ILE A 55 22.40 6.88 -8.28
N LEU A 56 23.22 5.89 -7.97
CA LEU A 56 22.92 4.89 -6.96
C LEU A 56 23.67 5.25 -5.69
N VAL A 57 22.95 5.29 -4.57
CA VAL A 57 23.51 5.57 -3.24
C VAL A 57 23.09 4.52 -2.24
N GLU A 58 23.94 4.29 -1.25
CA GLU A 58 23.74 3.38 -0.14
C GLU A 58 23.53 4.19 1.15
N PHE A 59 22.47 3.86 1.88
CA PHE A 59 22.10 4.46 3.16
C PHE A 59 21.38 3.40 4.02
N GLU A 60 21.82 3.17 5.26
CA GLU A 60 21.26 2.16 6.18
C GLU A 60 21.05 0.78 5.52
N ASP A 61 22.09 0.25 4.86
CA ASP A 61 22.11 -1.05 4.17
C ASP A 61 21.07 -1.19 3.03
N ARG A 62 20.54 -0.06 2.55
CA ARG A 62 19.59 -0.01 1.44
C ARG A 62 20.15 0.82 0.29
N ASN A 63 19.85 0.36 -0.93
CA ASN A 63 20.23 1.04 -2.16
C ASN A 63 19.08 1.90 -2.68
N TYR A 64 19.39 3.16 -2.96
CA TYR A 64 18.45 4.15 -3.49
C TYR A 64 18.92 4.67 -4.85
N SER A 65 17.98 4.87 -5.76
CA SER A 65 18.23 5.49 -7.06
C SER A 65 17.72 6.92 -7.05
N ILE A 66 18.61 7.89 -7.16
CA ILE A 66 18.30 9.32 -7.03
C ILE A 66 18.50 10.00 -8.39
N LEU A 67 17.47 10.71 -8.84
CA LEU A 67 17.52 11.51 -10.05
C LEU A 67 18.38 12.75 -9.79
N ILE A 68 19.34 13.00 -10.66
CA ILE A 68 20.20 14.19 -10.64
C ILE A 68 20.03 14.97 -11.94
N SER A 69 20.32 16.27 -11.89
CA SER A 69 20.32 17.11 -13.09
C SER A 69 21.45 16.73 -14.05
N SER A 70 21.29 17.06 -15.34
CA SER A 70 22.35 16.87 -16.34
C SER A 70 23.63 17.65 -16.01
N ASN A 71 23.47 18.84 -15.40
CA ASN A 71 24.62 19.63 -14.96
C ASN A 71 25.40 18.91 -13.86
N GLN A 72 24.73 18.47 -12.78
CA GLN A 72 25.36 17.73 -11.68
C GLN A 72 26.06 16.43 -12.14
N CYS A 73 25.55 15.83 -13.21
CA CYS A 73 26.19 14.68 -13.84
C CYS A 73 27.47 15.09 -14.57
N ALA A 74 27.40 16.10 -15.44
CA ALA A 74 28.54 16.56 -16.25
C ALA A 74 29.67 17.17 -15.40
N THR A 75 29.36 17.77 -14.26
CA THR A 75 30.33 18.40 -13.36
C THR A 75 31.03 17.43 -12.40
N ASN A 76 30.76 16.12 -12.50
CA ASN A 76 31.31 15.10 -11.57
C ASN A 76 31.09 15.45 -10.08
N THR A 77 29.94 16.06 -9.77
CA THR A 77 29.58 16.45 -8.39
C THR A 77 29.49 15.24 -7.45
N PHE A 78 29.25 14.05 -8.00
CA PHE A 78 29.21 12.78 -7.28
C PHE A 78 30.33 11.87 -7.76
N THR A 79 31.00 11.19 -6.83
CA THR A 79 32.10 10.26 -7.13
C THR A 79 31.82 8.93 -6.43
N VAL A 80 31.96 7.83 -7.16
CA VAL A 80 31.79 6.48 -6.60
C VAL A 80 32.77 6.25 -5.44
N GLY A 81 32.28 5.64 -4.36
CA GLY A 81 33.02 5.39 -3.14
C GLY A 81 33.07 6.57 -2.16
N ARG A 82 32.65 7.79 -2.57
CA ARG A 82 32.58 8.95 -1.68
C ARG A 82 31.20 9.11 -1.05
N THR A 83 31.18 9.72 0.13
CA THR A 83 29.95 10.11 0.81
C THR A 83 29.50 11.51 0.39
N THR A 84 28.19 11.71 0.27
CA THR A 84 27.58 13.00 -0.05
C THR A 84 26.36 13.28 0.83
N LYS A 85 25.99 14.55 0.98
CA LYS A 85 24.82 14.98 1.76
C LYS A 85 23.58 14.96 0.88
N LEU A 86 22.54 14.23 1.28
CA LEU A 86 21.23 14.21 0.62
C LEU A 86 20.10 14.36 1.63
N MET A 87 18.94 14.81 1.18
CA MET A 87 17.74 14.90 2.00
C MET A 87 16.97 13.59 1.91
N TYR A 88 16.80 12.91 3.04
CA TYR A 88 16.00 11.70 3.17
C TYR A 88 14.63 12.04 3.72
N VAL A 89 13.58 11.57 3.04
CA VAL A 89 12.18 11.75 3.45
C VAL A 89 11.54 10.37 3.55
N LYS A 90 11.13 9.97 4.76
CA LYS A 90 10.36 8.75 4.98
C LYS A 90 8.91 9.01 4.54
N ARG A 91 8.55 8.57 3.34
CA ARG A 91 7.24 8.89 2.72
C ARG A 91 6.02 8.22 3.36
N PHE A 92 6.21 7.23 4.24
CA PHE A 92 5.10 6.45 4.79
C PHE A 92 5.34 6.13 6.27
N ASP A 93 4.72 6.90 7.15
CA ASP A 93 4.35 6.45 8.49
C ASP A 93 2.84 6.22 8.47
N HIS A 94 2.44 4.96 8.57
CA HIS A 94 1.03 4.58 8.72
C HIS A 94 0.73 4.49 10.20
N MET A 95 -0.28 5.23 10.66
CA MET A 95 -0.86 5.04 11.98
C MET A 95 -2.27 4.49 11.80
N PHE A 96 -2.54 3.37 12.45
CA PHE A 96 -3.85 2.75 12.46
C PHE A 96 -4.53 3.11 13.77
N VAL A 97 -5.80 3.53 13.71
CA VAL A 97 -6.62 3.63 14.90
C VAL A 97 -7.09 2.22 15.23
N GLU A 98 -6.72 1.70 16.39
CA GLU A 98 -7.26 0.44 16.89
C GLU A 98 -8.74 0.66 17.24
N LYS A 99 -9.66 0.16 16.41
CA LYS A 99 -11.09 0.10 16.77
C LYS A 99 -11.27 -0.99 17.84
N ILE A 100 -11.03 -0.61 19.11
CA ILE A 100 -11.36 -1.44 20.28
C ILE A 100 -12.86 -1.34 20.50
N ASN A 101 -13.65 -2.04 19.68
CA ASN A 101 -15.04 -2.29 20.01
C ASN A 101 -15.38 -3.72 19.59
N SER A 102 -15.50 -4.61 20.58
CA SER A 102 -15.78 -6.05 20.41
C SER A 102 -17.03 -6.31 19.56
N VAL A 103 -18.01 -5.40 19.62
CA VAL A 103 -19.22 -5.41 18.81
C VAL A 103 -18.91 -5.31 17.31
N SER A 104 -17.91 -4.51 16.94
CA SER A 104 -17.55 -4.31 15.53
C SER A 104 -16.94 -5.59 14.93
N TYR A 105 -16.10 -6.31 15.68
CA TYR A 105 -15.55 -7.60 15.25
C TYR A 105 -16.64 -8.66 15.07
N ILE A 106 -17.61 -8.74 15.98
CA ILE A 106 -18.74 -9.67 15.89
C ILE A 106 -19.59 -9.33 14.66
N LEU A 107 -19.88 -8.05 14.42
CA LEU A 107 -20.61 -7.61 13.24
C LEU A 107 -19.85 -7.97 11.96
N SER A 108 -18.57 -7.69 11.86
CA SER A 108 -17.73 -8.04 10.70
C SER A 108 -17.74 -9.55 10.43
N PHE A 109 -17.69 -10.36 11.48
CA PHE A 109 -17.75 -11.82 11.37
C PHE A 109 -19.13 -12.31 10.89
N LEU A 110 -20.22 -11.73 11.42
CA LEU A 110 -21.58 -12.03 10.97
C LEU A 110 -21.80 -11.63 9.51
N PHE A 111 -21.32 -10.45 9.12
CA PHE A 111 -21.40 -9.95 7.74
C PHE A 111 -20.59 -10.81 6.75
N PHE A 112 -19.57 -11.54 7.19
CA PHE A 112 -18.87 -12.52 6.36
C PHE A 112 -19.62 -13.84 6.24
N LEU A 113 -20.18 -14.36 7.34
CA LEU A 113 -20.83 -15.67 7.36
C LEU A 113 -22.21 -15.69 6.69
N LEU A 114 -23.00 -14.62 6.81
CA LEU A 114 -24.35 -14.54 6.25
C LEU A 114 -24.39 -14.69 4.72
N PRO A 115 -23.57 -13.96 3.93
CA PRO A 115 -23.50 -14.14 2.48
C PRO A 115 -23.09 -15.57 2.11
N ILE A 116 -22.14 -16.16 2.82
CA ILE A 116 -21.69 -17.54 2.56
C ILE A 116 -22.83 -18.53 2.81
N ALA A 117 -23.59 -18.36 3.89
CA ALA A 117 -24.75 -19.19 4.17
C ALA A 117 -25.81 -19.09 3.06
N PHE A 118 -26.11 -17.88 2.58
CA PHE A 118 -27.01 -17.67 1.44
C PHE A 118 -26.50 -18.32 0.15
N LEU A 119 -25.20 -18.21 -0.14
CA LEU A 119 -24.57 -18.85 -1.29
C LEU A 119 -24.70 -20.38 -1.22
N ILE A 120 -24.44 -20.99 -0.06
CA ILE A 120 -24.59 -22.43 0.16
C ILE A 120 -26.05 -22.86 -0.06
N MET A 121 -27.03 -22.09 0.43
CA MET A 121 -28.45 -22.40 0.19
C MET A 121 -28.86 -22.26 -1.28
N LEU A 122 -28.26 -21.32 -2.01
CA LEU A 122 -28.51 -21.11 -3.43
C LEU A 122 -27.99 -22.28 -4.27
N LEU A 123 -26.82 -22.82 -3.89
CA LEU A 123 -26.14 -23.94 -4.55
C LEU A 123 -26.74 -25.31 -4.21
N LYS A 124 -27.55 -25.42 -3.13
CA LYS A 124 -28.21 -26.68 -2.80
C LYS A 124 -29.18 -27.09 -3.94
N PRO A 125 -29.09 -28.34 -4.42
CA PRO A 125 -30.04 -28.86 -5.39
C PRO A 125 -31.43 -28.92 -4.76
N ILE A 126 -32.46 -28.62 -5.55
CA ILE A 126 -33.85 -28.71 -5.10
C ILE A 126 -34.10 -30.20 -4.83
N LYS A 127 -34.25 -30.59 -3.56
CA LYS A 127 -34.79 -31.92 -3.23
C LYS A 127 -36.23 -31.95 -3.70
N GLY A 128 -36.44 -32.60 -4.85
CA GLY A 128 -37.75 -32.84 -5.44
C GLY A 128 -37.99 -32.07 -6.74
N LYS A 129 -37.55 -32.64 -7.85
CA LYS A 129 -38.44 -33.08 -8.94
C LYS A 129 -37.69 -34.16 -9.74
N PRO A 130 -38.43 -35.13 -10.32
CA PRO A 130 -37.89 -36.37 -10.89
C PRO A 130 -36.81 -36.13 -11.95
#